data_AF-A0A1H2U424-F1
#
_entry.id   AF-A0A1H2U424-F1
#
_cell.length_a   1.000
_cell.length_b   1.000
_cell.length_c   1.000
_cell.angle_alpha   90.00
_cell.angle_beta   90.00
_cell.angle_gamma   90.00
#
_symmetry.space_group_name_H-M   'P 1'
#
loop_
_entity.id
_entity.type
_entity.pdbx_description
1 polymer ?
#
loop_
_entity_poly.entity_id
_entity_poly.type
_entity_poly.pdbx_seq_one_letter_code
_entity_poly.pdbx_strand_id
1 'polypeptide(L)'
;MKVEVSPVLRGTLHPPQERDVVEAVEDDYGFAAVQVVSLPELYGGKICAALDRQHPRDLFDVKLLLHQGGLDRSVFEGFLVVNGQN
;
A
#
# COMPACT_ATOMS: atom_id res chain seq x y z
N MET A 1 -2.21 -8.56 18.58
CA MET A 1 -1.91 -7.92 17.29
C MET A 1 -0.54 -8.38 16.83
N LYS A 2 -0.38 -8.85 15.59
CA LYS A 2 0.95 -9.14 15.02
C LYS A 2 1.45 -7.86 14.36
N VAL A 3 2.66 -7.42 14.70
CA VAL A 3 3.33 -6.30 14.04
C VAL A 3 4.52 -6.88 13.28
N GLU A 4 4.58 -6.61 11.98
CA GLU A 4 5.70 -6.97 11.12
C GLU A 4 6.44 -5.70 10.72
N VAL A 5 7.77 -5.74 10.74
CA VAL A 5 8.63 -4.60 10.40
C VAL A 5 9.42 -4.97 9.15
N SER A 6 9.27 -4.17 8.10
CA SER A 6 9.99 -4.33 6.83
C SER A 6 10.72 -3.03 6.51
N PRO A 7 12.06 -2.97 6.70
CA PRO A 7 12.82 -1.76 6.42
C PRO A 7 12.89 -1.51 4.91
N VAL A 8 12.77 -0.24 4.50
CA VAL A 8 12.98 0.19 3.11
C VAL A 8 14.40 0.74 2.96
N LEU A 9 15.23 0.08 2.14
CA LEU A 9 16.66 0.39 2.06
C LEU A 9 17.00 1.60 1.17
N ARG A 10 16.15 1.96 0.21
CA ARG A 10 16.40 3.05 -0.76
C ARG A 10 15.41 4.20 -0.66
N GLY A 11 14.72 4.34 0.49
CA GLY A 11 13.67 5.34 0.68
C GLY A 11 12.38 5.04 -0.08
N THR A 12 11.43 5.97 -0.03
CA THR A 12 10.14 5.88 -0.73
C THR A 12 10.16 6.66 -2.04
N LEU A 13 9.43 6.19 -3.05
CA LEU A 13 9.25 6.88 -4.33
C LEU A 13 8.48 8.20 -4.15
N HIS A 14 7.47 8.20 -3.28
CA HIS A 14 6.70 9.38 -2.92
C HIS A 14 6.79 9.60 -1.40
N PRO A 15 6.59 10.83 -0.91
CA PRO A 15 6.51 11.06 0.53
C PRO A 15 5.36 10.24 1.15
N PRO A 16 5.53 9.74 2.38
CA PRO A 16 4.41 9.21 3.14
C PRO A 16 3.26 10.21 3.24
N GLN A 17 2.04 9.69 3.28
CA GLN A 17 0.82 10.47 3.40
C GLN A 17 0.26 10.32 4.81
N GLU A 18 -0.01 11.44 5.47
CA GLU A 18 -0.77 11.41 6.70
C GLU A 18 -2.20 10.93 6.41
N ARG A 19 -2.70 10.02 7.23
CA ARG A 19 -4.05 9.49 7.17
C ARG A 19 -4.64 9.50 8.57
N ASP A 20 -5.80 10.11 8.68
CA ASP A 20 -6.62 10.07 9.87
C ASP A 20 -7.24 8.67 10.02
N VAL A 21 -7.52 8.29 11.27
CA VAL A 21 -8.38 7.13 11.53
C VAL A 21 -9.78 7.36 10.96
N VAL A 22 -10.51 6.28 10.72
CA VAL A 22 -11.91 6.38 10.27
C VAL A 22 -12.80 6.89 11.40
N GLU A 23 -13.91 7.56 11.06
CA GLU A 23 -14.87 8.16 11.99
C GLU A 23 -15.27 7.20 13.12
N ALA A 24 -15.60 5.94 12.79
CA ALA A 24 -15.97 4.93 13.79
C ALA A 24 -14.88 4.66 14.85
N VAL A 25 -13.59 4.79 14.48
CA VAL A 25 -12.48 4.66 15.44
C VAL A 25 -12.29 5.93 16.24
N GLU A 26 -12.47 7.09 15.62
CA GLU A 26 -12.40 8.39 16.30
C GLU A 26 -13.50 8.56 17.34
N ASP A 27 -14.74 8.13 17.05
CA ASP A 27 -15.87 8.19 17.97
C ASP A 27 -15.64 7.35 19.24
N ASP A 28 -15.05 6.16 19.08
CA ASP A 28 -14.83 5.21 20.18
C ASP A 28 -13.54 5.50 20.97
N TYR A 29 -12.50 6.05 20.32
CA TYR A 29 -11.14 6.11 20.89
C TYR A 29 -10.45 7.49 20.78
N GLY A 30 -11.08 8.46 20.12
CA GLY A 30 -10.52 9.79 19.88
C GLY A 30 -9.66 9.90 18.62
N PHE A 31 -9.34 11.14 18.23
CA PHE A 31 -8.60 11.44 17.01
C PHE A 31 -7.18 10.88 17.04
N ALA A 32 -6.76 10.30 15.91
CA ALA A 32 -5.37 9.93 15.64
C ALA A 32 -5.07 10.00 14.14
N ALA A 33 -3.81 10.32 13.82
CA ALA A 33 -3.30 10.36 12.46
C ALA A 33 -1.97 9.58 12.37
N VAL A 34 -1.75 8.91 11.25
CA VAL A 34 -0.57 8.06 11.03
C VAL A 34 0.00 8.29 9.63
N GLN A 35 1.33 8.26 9.52
CA GLN A 35 2.02 8.27 8.24
C GLN A 35 1.88 6.91 7.54
N VAL A 36 1.29 6.91 6.35
CA VAL A 36 1.07 5.72 5.53
C VAL A 36 1.87 5.83 4.24
N VAL A 37 2.38 4.70 3.75
CA VAL A 37 3.04 4.65 2.44
C VAL A 37 2.10 5.17 1.34
N SER A 38 2.67 5.81 0.32
CA SER A 38 1.90 6.34 -0.79
C SER A 38 1.10 5.23 -1.49
N LEU A 39 -0.08 5.59 -2.01
CA LEU A 39 -0.96 4.63 -2.70
C LEU A 39 -0.26 3.93 -3.88
N PRO A 40 0.54 4.62 -4.73
CA PRO A 40 1.29 3.97 -5.79
C PRO A 40 2.28 2.91 -5.30
N GLU A 41 3.03 3.18 -4.25
CA GLU A 41 3.99 2.22 -3.69
C GLU A 41 3.29 1.07 -2.96
N LEU A 42 2.19 1.36 -2.25
CA LEU A 42 1.35 0.35 -1.62
C LEU A 42 0.87 -0.68 -2.64
N TYR A 43 0.20 -0.22 -3.69
CA TYR A 43 -0.34 -1.11 -4.71
C TYR A 43 0.75 -1.72 -5.59
N GLY A 44 1.84 -1.00 -5.87
CA GLY A 44 3.02 -1.56 -6.53
C GLY A 44 3.53 -2.80 -5.82
N GLY A 45 3.72 -2.74 -4.50
CA GLY A 45 4.14 -3.89 -3.69
C GLY A 45 3.10 -5.01 -3.63
N LYS A 46 1.80 -4.69 -3.58
CA LYS A 46 0.74 -5.70 -3.64
C LYS A 46 0.71 -6.43 -4.98
N ILE A 47 0.94 -5.73 -6.09
CA ILE A 47 1.04 -6.34 -7.42
C ILE A 47 2.28 -7.25 -7.49
N CYS A 48 3.44 -6.82 -6.99
CA CYS A 48 4.63 -7.67 -6.90
C CYS A 48 4.34 -8.96 -6.12
N ALA A 49 3.76 -8.85 -4.93
CA ALA A 49 3.40 -10.00 -4.10
C ALA A 49 2.37 -10.91 -4.77
N ALA A 50 1.34 -10.34 -5.42
CA ALA A 50 0.33 -11.11 -6.13
C ALA A 50 0.93 -11.93 -7.29
N LEU A 51 1.87 -11.35 -8.04
CA LEU A 51 2.53 -12.04 -9.15
C LEU A 51 3.53 -13.10 -8.70
N ASP A 52 4.24 -12.85 -7.59
CA ASP A 52 5.26 -13.76 -7.05
C ASP A 52 4.63 -15.02 -6.41
N ARG A 53 3.73 -14.84 -5.45
CA ARG A 53 3.22 -15.93 -4.61
C ARG A 53 1.73 -16.27 -4.82
N GLN A 54 1.01 -15.48 -5.62
CA GLN A 54 -0.41 -15.70 -5.95
C GLN A 54 -1.32 -15.94 -4.73
N HIS A 55 -0.99 -15.32 -3.59
CA HIS A 55 -1.75 -15.51 -2.36
C HIS A 55 -3.14 -14.85 -2.52
N PRO A 56 -4.26 -15.51 -2.13
CA PRO A 56 -5.61 -15.01 -2.40
C PRO A 56 -5.89 -13.58 -1.93
N ARG A 57 -5.29 -13.19 -0.80
CA ARG A 57 -5.37 -11.82 -0.27
C ARG A 57 -4.75 -10.77 -1.18
N ASP A 58 -3.57 -11.03 -1.75
CA ASP A 58 -2.90 -10.06 -2.63
C ASP A 58 -3.68 -9.92 -3.94
N LEU A 59 -4.21 -11.05 -4.47
CA LEU A 59 -5.09 -11.05 -5.63
C LEU A 59 -6.39 -10.27 -5.37
N PHE A 60 -6.95 -10.40 -4.18
CA PHE A 60 -8.14 -9.64 -3.78
C PHE A 60 -7.85 -8.14 -3.75
N ASP A 61 -6.72 -7.72 -3.20
CA ASP A 61 -6.33 -6.32 -3.18
C ASP A 61 -6.11 -5.74 -4.58
N VAL A 62 -5.45 -6.49 -5.48
CA VAL A 62 -5.29 -6.09 -6.89
C VAL A 62 -6.64 -6.01 -7.60
N LYS A 63 -7.58 -6.92 -7.31
CA LYS A 63 -8.95 -6.83 -7.84
C LYS A 63 -9.63 -5.54 -7.39
N LEU A 64 -9.52 -5.15 -6.12
CA LEU A 64 -10.11 -3.90 -5.62
C LEU A 64 -9.54 -2.68 -6.33
N LEU A 65 -8.21 -2.63 -6.52
CA LEU A 65 -7.55 -1.60 -7.31
C LEU A 65 -8.15 -1.49 -8.72
N LEU A 66 -8.26 -2.61 -9.43
CA LEU A 66 -8.80 -2.65 -10.79
C LEU A 66 -10.25 -2.18 -10.87
N HIS A 67 -11.05 -2.43 -9.83
CA HIS A 67 -12.43 -1.95 -9.75
C HIS A 67 -12.54 -0.44 -9.47
N GLN A 68 -11.52 0.19 -8.89
CA GLN A 68 -11.54 1.60 -8.44
C GLN A 68 -10.89 2.59 -9.42
N GLY A 69 -10.62 2.19 -10.66
CA GLY A 69 -9.94 3.02 -11.67
C GLY A 69 -8.63 2.42 -12.18
N GLY A 70 -8.12 1.38 -11.52
CA GLY A 70 -7.11 0.48 -12.05
C GLY A 70 -5.69 1.02 -12.07
N LEU A 71 -4.92 0.51 -13.03
CA LEU A 71 -3.49 0.76 -13.17
C LEU A 71 -3.26 2.05 -13.95
N ASP A 72 -3.15 3.16 -13.22
CA ASP A 72 -2.64 4.40 -13.79
C ASP A 72 -1.10 4.41 -13.85
N ARG A 73 -0.55 5.48 -14.43
CA ARG A 73 0.90 5.64 -14.60
C ARG A 73 1.65 5.64 -13.27
N SER A 74 1.08 6.24 -12.22
CA SER A 74 1.73 6.35 -10.92
C SER A 74 1.85 4.98 -10.25
N VAL A 75 0.77 4.18 -10.27
CA VAL A 75 0.77 2.82 -9.72
C VAL A 75 1.73 1.92 -10.51
N PHE A 76 1.78 2.07 -11.83
CA PHE A 76 2.74 1.35 -12.66
C PHE A 76 4.20 1.70 -12.32
N GLU A 77 4.51 2.97 -12.08
CA GLU A 77 5.83 3.39 -11.60
C GLU A 77 6.16 2.82 -10.22
N GLY A 78 5.18 2.81 -9.30
CA GLY A 78 5.32 2.15 -8.00
C GLY A 78 5.66 0.66 -8.13
N PHE A 79 4.98 -0.05 -9.03
CA PHE A 79 5.29 -1.46 -9.34
C PHE A 79 6.72 -1.66 -9.85
N LEU A 80 7.18 -0.82 -10.81
CA LEU A 80 8.53 -0.91 -11.36
C LEU A 80 9.60 -0.67 -10.30
N VAL A 81 9.40 0.34 -9.45
CA VAL A 81 10.37 0.69 -8.41
C VAL A 81 10.43 -0.41 -7.36
N VAL A 82 9.28 -0.89 -6.86
CA VAL A 82 9.25 -1.94 -5.82
C VAL A 82 9.85 -3.25 -6.34
N ASN A 83 9.60 -3.64 -7.59
CA ASN A 83 10.29 -4.80 -8.19
C ASN A 83 11.81 -4.64 -8.20
N GLY A 84 12.32 -3.43 -8.43
CA GLY A 84 13.75 -3.14 -8.38
C GLY A 84 14.34 -3.03 -6.97
N GLN A 85 13.53 -3.03 -5.92
CA GLN A 85 13.96 -3.02 -4.51
C GLN A 85 14.11 -4.42 -3.89
N ASN A 86 13.51 -5.45 -4.50
CA ASN A 86 13.64 -6.85 -4.07
C ASN A 86 14.93 -7.50 -4.59
#